data_AF-A0A7L2QKS6-F1
#
_entry.id   AF-A0A7L2QKS6-F1
#
_cell.length_a   1.000
_cell.length_b   1.000
_cell.length_c   1.000
_cell.angle_alpha   90.00
_cell.angle_beta   90.00
_cell.angle_gamma   90.00
#
_symmetry.space_group_name_H-M   'P 1'
#
loop_
_entity.id
_entity.type
_entity.pdbx_description
1 polymer ?
#
loop_
_entity_poly.entity_id
_entity_poly.type
_entity_poly.pdbx_seq_one_letter_code
_entity_poly.pdbx_strand_id
1 'polypeptide(L)'
;MKGGEILGQGPEWGGIVPNSDGTFHTWARIEALPEEREQYRCKVEHPGMLEPGIFAWEPTSGGNLTVVVAVSVIAAILILIALIGFGVWKLQSGNTRDG
;
A
#
# COMPACT_ATOMS: atom_id res chain seq x y z
N MET A 1 2.15 -2.80 21.27
CA MET A 1 0.85 -2.84 21.98
C MET A 1 -0.25 -3.24 21.00
N LYS A 2 -1.28 -3.95 21.46
CA LYS A 2 -2.48 -4.31 20.68
C LYS A 2 -3.68 -3.70 21.40
N GLY A 3 -4.42 -2.79 20.75
CA GLY A 3 -5.60 -2.16 21.38
C GLY A 3 -5.34 -1.41 22.71
N GLY A 4 -4.11 -0.98 22.98
CA GLY A 4 -3.71 -0.33 24.25
C GLY A 4 -3.06 -1.25 25.28
N GLU A 5 -3.10 -2.57 25.08
CA GLU A 5 -2.47 -3.54 25.99
C GLU A 5 -1.05 -3.92 25.53
N ILE A 6 -0.16 -4.15 26.50
CA ILE A 6 1.19 -4.66 26.25
C ILE A 6 1.08 -6.17 25.99
N LEU A 7 1.77 -6.66 24.95
CA LEU A 7 1.74 -8.08 24.57
C LEU A 7 2.32 -8.94 25.70
N GLY A 8 1.59 -10.00 26.07
CA GLY A 8 1.95 -10.91 27.16
C GLY A 8 3.09 -11.90 26.83
N GLN A 9 3.23 -12.31 25.57
CA GLN A 9 4.49 -12.88 25.06
C GLN A 9 5.30 -11.70 24.51
N GLY A 10 6.38 -11.35 25.20
CA GLY A 10 7.15 -10.16 24.90
C GLY A 10 7.69 -10.17 23.46
N PRO A 11 7.80 -9.00 22.80
CA PRO A 11 8.48 -8.91 21.52
C PRO A 11 9.91 -9.43 21.62
N GLU A 12 10.46 -9.93 20.52
CA GLU A 12 11.91 -10.09 20.43
C GLU A 12 12.55 -8.70 20.36
N TRP A 13 13.62 -8.51 21.11
CA TRP A 13 14.32 -7.23 21.22
C TRP A 13 15.73 -7.35 20.66
N GLY A 14 16.09 -6.39 19.83
CA GLY A 14 17.48 -6.13 19.47
C GLY A 14 18.22 -5.45 20.61
N GLY A 15 19.51 -5.76 20.75
CA GLY A 15 20.40 -5.00 21.63
C GLY A 15 20.43 -3.51 21.29
N ILE A 16 20.89 -2.70 22.23
CA ILE A 16 21.14 -1.27 22.03
C ILE A 16 22.56 -1.12 21.50
N VAL A 17 22.70 -0.59 20.29
CA VAL A 17 23.98 -0.51 19.58
C VAL A 17 24.29 0.95 19.24
N PRO A 18 25.52 1.43 19.50
CA PRO A 18 25.90 2.80 19.19
C PRO A 18 26.10 3.02 17.68
N ASN A 19 25.75 4.21 17.21
CA ASN A 19 26.00 4.72 15.87
C ASN A 19 27.26 5.61 15.86
N SER A 20 27.82 5.86 14.67
CA SER A 20 29.02 6.71 14.52
C SER A 20 28.78 8.19 14.83
N ASP A 21 27.53 8.63 14.82
CA ASP A 21 27.11 10.00 15.10
C ASP A 21 26.83 10.25 16.60
N GLY A 22 27.09 9.26 17.46
CA GLY A 22 26.84 9.33 18.90
C GLY A 22 25.40 9.02 19.31
N THR A 23 24.52 8.64 18.38
CA THR A 23 23.18 8.12 18.69
C THR A 23 23.21 6.61 18.94
N PHE A 24 22.07 6.03 19.31
CA PHE A 24 21.91 4.59 19.51
C PHE A 24 20.76 4.06 18.66
N HIS A 25 20.85 2.81 18.22
CA HIS A 25 19.74 2.09 17.60
C HIS A 25 19.36 0.84 18.40
N THR A 26 18.08 0.51 18.37
CA THR A 26 17.49 -0.70 18.92
C THR A 26 16.22 -1.02 18.13
N TRP A 27 15.65 -2.21 18.30
CA TRP A 27 14.45 -2.63 17.59
C TRP A 27 13.65 -3.65 18.39
N ALA A 28 12.37 -3.79 18.06
CA ALA A 28 11.47 -4.81 18.57
C ALA A 28 10.70 -5.44 17.41
N ARG A 29 10.51 -6.76 17.42
CA ARG A 29 9.67 -7.47 16.44
C ARG A 29 8.66 -8.35 17.14
N ILE A 30 7.52 -8.50 16.48
CA ILE A 30 6.46 -9.43 16.81
C ILE A 30 6.09 -10.20 15.55
N GLU A 31 5.62 -11.43 15.72
CA GLU A 31 4.92 -12.14 14.67
C GLU A 31 3.44 -11.77 14.74
N ALA A 32 2.89 -11.29 13.61
CA ALA A 32 1.50 -10.89 13.51
C ALA A 32 0.88 -11.47 12.24
N LEU A 33 -0.32 -12.03 12.38
CA LEU A 33 -1.17 -12.40 11.26
C LEU A 33 -1.44 -11.16 10.39
N PRO A 34 -1.44 -11.29 9.04
CA PRO A 34 -1.66 -10.16 8.14
C PRO A 34 -2.90 -9.34 8.46
N GLU A 35 -3.97 -10.02 8.90
CA GLU A 35 -5.28 -9.46 9.23
C GLU A 35 -5.27 -8.62 10.51
N GLU A 36 -4.34 -8.92 11.43
CA GLU A 36 -4.24 -8.24 12.71
C GLU A 36 -3.22 -7.09 12.69
N ARG A 37 -2.44 -6.91 11.61
CA ARG A 37 -1.32 -5.96 11.56
C ARG A 37 -1.74 -4.54 11.91
N GLU A 38 -2.90 -4.10 11.45
CA GLU A 38 -3.42 -2.76 11.72
C GLU A 38 -3.83 -2.53 13.18
N GLN A 39 -4.03 -3.61 13.95
CA GLN A 39 -4.37 -3.55 15.37
C GLN A 39 -3.13 -3.32 16.25
N TYR A 40 -1.93 -3.57 15.72
CA TYR A 40 -0.68 -3.38 16.45
C TYR A 40 -0.12 -1.98 16.26
N ARG A 41 0.37 -1.41 17.37
CA ARG A 41 1.09 -0.14 17.40
C ARG A 41 2.43 -0.32 18.11
N CYS A 42 3.48 0.29 17.57
CA CYS A 42 4.77 0.41 18.24
C CYS A 42 4.75 1.64 19.15
N LYS A 43 5.09 1.48 20.42
CA LYS A 43 5.19 2.57 21.40
C LYS A 43 6.65 2.74 21.76
N VAL A 44 7.18 3.95 21.60
CA VAL A 44 8.57 4.30 21.89
C VAL A 44 8.60 5.36 22.99
N GLU A 45 9.18 5.00 24.11
CA GLU A 45 9.42 5.90 25.24
C GLU A 45 10.90 6.27 25.26
N HIS A 46 11.20 7.57 25.26
CA HIS A 46 12.57 8.08 25.29
C HIS A 46 12.61 9.37 26.12
N PRO A 47 13.59 9.56 27.02
CA PRO A 47 13.66 10.75 27.88
C PRO A 47 13.71 12.09 27.12
N GLY A 48 14.19 12.07 25.88
CA GLY A 48 14.19 13.25 25.00
C GLY A 48 12.83 13.61 24.39
N MET A 49 11.77 12.83 24.64
CA MET A 49 10.42 13.09 24.16
C MET A 49 9.49 13.38 25.34
N LEU A 50 8.70 14.45 25.24
CA LEU A 50 7.68 14.81 26.25
C LEU A 50 6.56 13.77 26.33
N GLU A 51 6.22 13.16 25.19
CA GLU A 51 5.18 12.15 25.06
C GLU A 51 5.74 10.92 24.33
N PRO A 52 5.20 9.72 24.59
CA PRO A 52 5.61 8.52 23.88
C PRO A 52 5.24 8.58 22.39
N GLY A 53 6.19 8.22 21.53
CA GLY A 53 5.93 8.05 20.10
C GLY A 53 5.09 6.81 19.86
N ILE A 54 3.96 6.95 19.15
CA ILE A 54 3.07 5.84 18.78
C ILE A 54 3.02 5.70 17.26
N PHE A 55 3.56 4.60 16.76
CA PHE A 55 3.67 4.32 15.33
C PHE A 55 2.75 3.16 14.93
N ALA A 56 1.99 3.32 13.85
CA ALA A 56 1.19 2.26 13.24
C ALA A 56 2.01 1.52 12.18
N TRP A 57 1.54 0.34 11.76
CA TRP A 57 2.10 -0.34 10.58
C TRP A 57 1.83 0.50 9.33
N GLU A 58 2.80 0.60 8.43
CA GLU A 58 2.61 1.26 7.14
C GLU A 58 1.56 0.46 6.34
N PRO A 59 0.45 1.06 5.87
CA PRO A 59 -0.52 0.33 5.07
C PRO A 59 0.19 -0.32 3.89
N THR A 60 -0.05 -1.61 3.66
CA THR A 60 0.40 -2.25 2.43
C THR A 60 -0.31 -1.53 1.30
N SER A 61 0.41 -0.65 0.62
CA SER A 61 -0.16 0.22 -0.39
C SER A 61 -0.90 -0.67 -1.40
N GLY A 62 -2.19 -0.43 -1.56
CA GLY A 62 -3.04 -1.10 -2.55
C GLY A 62 -2.64 -0.82 -4.00
N GLY A 63 -1.38 -0.44 -4.25
CA GLY A 63 -0.83 -0.04 -5.53
C GLY A 63 -1.09 -1.09 -6.61
N ASN A 64 -1.03 -2.37 -6.28
CA ASN A 64 -1.38 -3.43 -7.24
C ASN A 64 -2.85 -3.35 -7.69
N LEU A 65 -3.80 -3.12 -6.78
CA LEU A 65 -5.21 -3.01 -7.13
C LEU A 65 -5.47 -1.73 -7.94
N THR A 66 -4.91 -0.60 -7.51
CA THR A 66 -5.06 0.69 -8.20
C THR A 66 -4.52 0.64 -9.63
N VAL A 67 -3.35 0.00 -9.83
CA VAL A 67 -2.74 -0.18 -11.16
C VAL A 67 -3.60 -1.09 -12.04
N VAL A 68 -4.10 -2.21 -11.50
CA VAL A 68 -4.96 -3.13 -12.26
C VAL A 68 -6.25 -2.44 -12.70
N VAL A 69 -6.88 -1.65 -11.82
CA VAL A 69 -8.10 -0.90 -12.15
C VAL A 69 -7.83 0.17 -13.21
N ALA A 70 -6.71 0.89 -13.13
CA ALA A 70 -6.35 1.90 -14.13
C ALA A 70 -6.13 1.27 -15.52
N VAL A 71 -5.40 0.16 -15.60
CA VAL A 71 -5.11 -0.53 -16.87
C VAL A 71 -6.39 -1.08 -17.50
N SER A 72 -7.31 -1.65 -16.70
CA SER A 72 -8.56 -2.20 -17.22
C SER A 72 -9.48 -1.14 -17.82
N VAL A 73 -9.57 0.04 -17.19
CA VAL A 73 -10.36 1.17 -17.69
C VAL A 73 -9.79 1.69 -19.01
N ILE A 74 -8.47 1.86 -19.10
CA ILE A 74 -7.80 2.32 -20.33
C ILE A 74 -8.07 1.34 -21.48
N ALA A 75 -7.93 0.03 -21.24
CA ALA A 75 -8.18 -0.98 -22.26
C ALA A 75 -9.64 -0.95 -22.76
N ALA A 76 -10.61 -0.80 -21.86
CA ALA A 76 -12.02 -0.72 -22.23
C ALA A 76 -12.33 0.49 -23.14
N ILE A 77 -11.73 1.65 -22.85
CA ILE A 77 -11.90 2.87 -23.66
C ILE A 77 -11.34 2.67 -25.07
N LEU A 78 -10.14 2.08 -25.19
CA LEU A 78 -9.53 1.82 -26.50
C LEU A 78 -10.36 0.87 -27.35
N ILE A 79 -10.95 -0.17 -26.75
CA ILE A 79 -11.84 -1.11 -27.43
C ILE A 79 -13.09 -0.37 -27.94
N LEU A 80 -13.72 0.46 -27.12
CA LEU A 80 -14.88 1.26 -27.51
C LEU A 80 -14.57 2.18 -28.71
N ILE A 81 -13.45 2.88 -28.68
CA ILE A 81 -13.02 3.76 -29.79
C ILE A 81 -12.81 2.95 -31.07
N ALA A 82 -12.17 1.78 -30.98
CA ALA A 82 -11.93 0.91 -32.12
C ALA A 82 -13.25 0.39 -32.75
N LEU A 83 -14.23 0.00 -31.92
CA LEU A 83 -15.54 -0.46 -32.40
C LEU A 83 -16.32 0.66 -33.10
N ILE A 84 -16.32 1.87 -32.53
CA ILE A 84 -16.97 3.03 -33.15
C ILE A 84 -16.28 3.37 -34.48
N GLY A 85 -14.95 3.43 -34.50
CA GLY A 85 -14.18 3.69 -35.72
C GLY A 85 -14.44 2.66 -36.81
N PHE A 86 -14.47 1.37 -36.46
CA PHE A 86 -14.78 0.29 -37.39
C PHE A 86 -16.22 0.38 -37.92
N GLY A 87 -17.19 0.69 -37.05
CA GLY A 87 -18.59 0.88 -37.44
C GLY A 87 -18.77 2.02 -38.47
N VAL A 88 -18.13 3.17 -38.22
CA VAL A 88 -18.16 4.32 -39.15
C VAL A 88 -17.50 3.98 -40.48
N TRP A 89 -16.34 3.31 -40.46
CA TRP A 89 -15.65 2.89 -41.68
C TRP A 89 -16.49 1.95 -42.54
N LYS A 90 -17.16 0.99 -41.91
CA LYS A 90 -18.04 0.03 -42.59
C LYS A 90 -19.27 0.72 -43.20
N LEU A 91 -19.82 1.72 -42.51
CA LEU A 91 -20.95 2.51 -43.02
C LEU A 91 -20.55 3.36 -44.24
N GLN A 92 -19.40 4.03 -44.18
CA GLN A 92 -18.89 4.81 -45.32
C GLN A 92 -18.52 3.93 -46.52
N SER A 93 -17.89 2.77 -46.28
CA SER A 93 -17.51 1.83 -47.35
C SER A 93 -18.71 1.15 -48.03
N GLY A 94 -19.87 1.12 -47.38
CA GLY A 94 -21.13 0.68 -48.01
C GLY A 94 -21.70 1.75 -48.95
N ASN A 95 -21.56 3.03 -48.60
CA ASN A 95 -22.12 4.15 -49.36
C ASN A 95 -21.32 4.51 -50.63
N THR A 96 -20.05 4.10 -50.73
CA THR A 96 -19.19 4.34 -51.92
C THR A 96 -19.36 3.30 -53.03
N ARG A 97 -20.11 2.22 -52.79
CA ARG A 97 -20.28 1.11 -53.77
C ARG A 97 -21.54 1.22 -54.64
N ASP A 98 -22.41 2.18 -54.37
CA ASP A 98 -23.71 2.38 -55.03
C ASP A 98 -23.77 3.69 -55.86
N GLY A 99 -22.61 4.19 -56.31
CA GLY A 99 -22.46 5.38 -57.15
C GLY A 99 -21.89 5.07 -58.52
#